data_AF-A0A2N1TFI1-F1
#
_entry.id   AF-A0A2N1TFI1-F1
#
_cell.length_a   1.000
_cell.length_b   1.000
_cell.length_c   1.000
_cell.angle_alpha   90.00
_cell.angle_beta   90.00
_cell.angle_gamma   90.00
#
_symmetry.space_group_name_H-M   'P 1'
#
loop_
_entity.id
_entity.type
_entity.pdbx_description
1 polymer ?
#
loop_
_entity_poly.entity_id
_entity_poly.type
_entity_poly.pdbx_seq_one_letter_code
_entity_poly.pdbx_strand_id
1 'polypeptide(L)'
;MIKNKKALLIFCLALLFPAILSAQDVDAAKETGNKPVSLETIAVNLDKIESDINFLLEKHAEIKDLPERLLALRKKADDLKNITDEKEIDSATQIVSLTVEKLEVELATKTALVKRMELLYIMMFTFGVAFIIGMVAYAVYMFSRRRR
;
A
#
# COMPACT_ATOMS: atom_id res chain seq x y z
N MET A 1 6.82 -35.32 31.71
CA MET A 1 6.69 -33.84 31.74
C MET A 1 7.41 -33.08 30.61
N ILE A 2 8.11 -33.72 29.65
CA ILE A 2 8.94 -33.01 28.64
C ILE A 2 8.24 -32.82 27.27
N LYS A 3 7.13 -33.53 27.01
CA LYS A 3 6.45 -33.51 25.69
C LYS A 3 5.82 -32.15 25.30
N ASN A 4 5.42 -31.31 26.26
CA ASN A 4 4.68 -30.07 25.96
C ASN A 4 5.57 -28.84 25.68
N LYS A 5 6.87 -28.88 25.98
CA LYS A 5 7.78 -27.75 25.69
C LYS A 5 7.99 -27.53 24.19
N LYS A 6 7.99 -28.61 23.39
CA LYS A 6 8.15 -28.54 21.93
C LYS A 6 6.91 -27.94 21.25
N ALA A 7 5.71 -28.27 21.73
CA ALA A 7 4.46 -27.71 21.21
C ALA A 7 4.34 -26.19 21.45
N LEU A 8 4.79 -25.71 22.62
CA LEU A 8 4.79 -24.29 22.95
C LEU A 8 5.80 -23.49 22.10
N LEU A 9 6.97 -24.08 21.81
CA LEU A 9 7.95 -23.49 20.91
C LEU A 9 7.46 -23.41 19.45
N ILE A 10 6.79 -24.47 18.97
CA ILE A 10 6.21 -24.50 17.61
C ILE A 10 5.07 -23.47 17.49
N PHE A 11 4.27 -23.29 18.54
CA PHE A 11 3.19 -22.29 18.56
C PHE A 11 3.74 -20.85 18.56
N CYS A 12 4.81 -20.57 19.31
CA CYS A 12 5.50 -19.27 19.25
C CYS A 12 6.16 -19.03 17.88
N LEU A 13 6.73 -20.07 17.26
CA LEU A 13 7.37 -19.94 15.95
C LEU A 13 6.33 -19.71 14.83
N ALA A 14 5.16 -20.34 14.94
CA ALA A 14 4.05 -20.15 14.02
C ALA A 14 3.42 -18.75 14.12
N LEU A 15 3.44 -18.12 15.30
CA LEU A 15 2.97 -16.74 15.50
C LEU A 15 3.91 -15.67 14.93
N LEU A 16 5.18 -16.00 14.71
CA LEU A 16 6.17 -15.09 14.09
C LEU A 16 6.19 -15.20 12.56
N PHE A 17 5.67 -16.29 11.99
CA PHE A 17 5.67 -16.52 10.54
C PHE A 17 4.90 -15.47 9.70
N PRO A 18 3.74 -14.94 10.15
CA PRO A 18 3.02 -13.91 9.40
C PRO A 18 3.77 -12.58 9.31
N ALA A 19 4.64 -12.28 10.30
CA ALA A 19 5.42 -11.04 10.33
C ALA A 19 6.54 -11.04 9.28
N ILE A 20 7.07 -12.22 8.94
CA ILE A 20 8.14 -12.36 7.94
C ILE A 20 7.58 -12.24 6.52
N LEU A 21 6.34 -12.70 6.29
CA LEU A 21 5.71 -12.63 4.96
C LEU A 21 5.29 -11.21 4.56
N SER A 22 4.99 -10.34 5.54
CA SER A 22 4.53 -8.97 5.30
C SER A 22 5.67 -7.99 4.95
N ALA A 23 6.92 -8.41 5.04
CA ALA A 23 8.09 -7.56 4.79
C ALA A 23 8.57 -7.57 3.32
N GLN A 24 7.98 -8.39 2.45
CA GLN A 24 8.53 -8.68 1.12
C GLN A 24 7.92 -7.84 -0.03
N ASP A 25 6.94 -6.98 0.23
CA ASP A 25 6.17 -6.24 -0.79
C ASP A 25 6.49 -4.72 -0.90
N VAL A 26 7.64 -4.27 -0.40
CA VAL A 26 7.98 -2.83 -0.36
C VAL A 26 8.88 -2.38 -1.52
N ASP A 27 9.55 -3.29 -2.24
CA ASP A 27 10.53 -2.89 -3.27
C ASP A 27 10.00 -3.08 -4.69
N ALA A 28 9.17 -2.13 -5.14
CA ALA A 28 8.89 -1.93 -6.56
C ALA A 28 8.72 -0.45 -6.92
N ALA A 29 9.66 0.40 -6.49
CA ALA A 29 9.82 1.73 -7.06
C ALA A 29 10.57 1.59 -8.40
N LYS A 30 9.80 1.53 -9.49
CA LYS A 30 10.31 1.48 -10.86
C LYS A 30 10.94 2.82 -11.24
N GLU A 31 12.13 2.73 -11.82
CA GLU A 31 12.89 3.79 -12.47
C GLU A 31 12.03 4.64 -13.41
N THR A 32 11.90 5.93 -13.11
CA THR A 32 11.42 6.96 -14.03
C THR A 32 12.57 7.40 -14.94
N GLY A 33 12.98 6.50 -15.83
CA GLY A 33 13.86 6.83 -16.95
C GLY A 33 13.07 7.60 -18.01
N ASN A 34 13.39 8.89 -18.13
CA ASN A 34 13.00 9.86 -19.16
C ASN A 34 12.57 9.24 -20.50
N LYS A 35 11.27 8.89 -20.62
CA LYS A 35 10.66 8.47 -21.89
C LYS A 35 10.01 9.68 -22.54
N PRO A 36 10.07 9.81 -23.88
CA PRO A 36 9.38 10.88 -24.59
C PRO A 36 7.89 10.84 -24.21
N VAL A 37 7.37 11.98 -23.76
CA VAL A 37 5.99 12.14 -23.29
C VAL A 37 5.07 12.04 -24.51
N SER A 38 4.62 10.83 -24.81
CA SER A 38 3.59 10.58 -25.83
C SER A 38 2.20 10.52 -25.20
N LEU A 39 1.17 10.85 -25.96
CA LEU A 39 -0.23 10.72 -25.53
C LEU A 39 -0.58 9.28 -25.09
N GLU A 40 0.07 8.27 -25.68
CA GLU A 40 -0.06 6.87 -25.26
C GLU A 40 0.53 6.62 -23.86
N THR A 41 1.67 7.24 -23.54
CA THR A 41 2.29 7.13 -22.21
C THR A 41 1.41 7.77 -21.14
N ILE A 42 0.75 8.89 -21.47
CA ILE A 42 -0.23 9.54 -20.60
C ILE A 42 -1.42 8.62 -20.33
N ALA A 43 -1.96 7.95 -21.35
CA ALA A 43 -3.08 7.02 -21.19
C ALA A 43 -2.71 5.84 -20.26
N VAL A 44 -1.53 5.23 -20.46
CA VAL A 44 -1.05 4.13 -19.60
C VAL A 44 -0.87 4.58 -18.15
N ASN A 45 -0.39 5.80 -17.93
CA ASN A 45 -0.23 6.33 -16.58
C ASN A 45 -1.58 6.63 -15.91
N LEU A 46 -2.56 7.15 -16.66
CA LEU A 46 -3.93 7.35 -16.15
C LEU A 46 -4.58 6.04 -15.72
N ASP A 47 -4.39 4.95 -16.48
CA ASP A 47 -4.94 3.63 -16.11
C ASP A 47 -4.29 3.08 -14.83
N LYS A 48 -2.98 3.32 -14.61
CA LYS A 48 -2.32 2.97 -13.34
C LYS A 48 -2.86 3.78 -12.16
N ILE A 49 -3.02 5.09 -12.35
CA ILE A 49 -3.61 5.99 -11.36
C ILE A 49 -5.02 5.54 -10.99
N GLU A 50 -5.82 5.09 -11.96
CA GLU A 50 -7.14 4.51 -11.73
C GLU A 50 -7.07 3.26 -10.84
N SER A 51 -6.13 2.35 -11.11
CA SER A 51 -5.88 1.18 -10.26
C SER A 51 -5.51 1.56 -8.83
N ASP A 52 -4.63 2.55 -8.64
CA ASP A 52 -4.21 3.01 -7.31
C ASP A 52 -5.34 3.68 -6.53
N ILE A 53 -6.18 4.47 -7.21
CA ILE A 53 -7.39 5.06 -6.63
C ILE A 53 -8.36 3.95 -6.19
N ASN A 54 -8.58 2.93 -7.02
CA ASN A 54 -9.44 1.81 -6.68
C ASN A 54 -8.93 1.03 -5.47
N PHE A 55 -7.61 0.79 -5.38
CA PHE A 55 -6.99 0.18 -4.20
C PHE A 55 -7.25 1.02 -2.93
N LEU A 56 -7.07 2.34 -3.01
CA LEU A 56 -7.32 3.24 -1.89
C LEU A 56 -8.80 3.27 -1.48
N LEU A 57 -9.73 3.20 -2.45
CA LEU A 57 -11.17 3.12 -2.19
C LEU A 57 -11.54 1.81 -1.48
N GLU A 58 -10.99 0.68 -1.92
CA GLU A 58 -11.18 -0.63 -1.28
C GLU A 58 -10.65 -0.65 0.15
N LYS A 59 -9.54 0.06 0.39
CA LYS A 59 -8.97 0.26 1.73
C LYS A 59 -9.69 1.34 2.55
N HIS A 60 -10.81 1.87 2.06
CA HIS A 60 -11.60 2.93 2.69
C HIS A 60 -10.78 4.18 3.06
N ALA A 61 -9.72 4.46 2.29
CA ALA A 61 -8.91 5.66 2.49
C ALA A 61 -9.71 6.92 2.09
N GLU A 62 -9.43 8.04 2.75
CA GLU A 62 -10.10 9.31 2.42
C GLU A 62 -9.48 9.94 1.17
N ILE A 63 -10.17 9.75 0.04
CA ILE A 63 -9.74 10.18 -1.29
C ILE A 63 -10.86 10.82 -2.13
N LYS A 64 -11.78 11.56 -1.49
CA LYS A 64 -12.96 12.16 -2.15
C LYS A 64 -12.69 12.88 -3.47
N ASP A 65 -11.60 13.64 -3.54
CA ASP A 65 -11.35 14.53 -4.69
C ASP A 65 -10.48 13.87 -5.79
N LEU A 66 -9.86 12.73 -5.51
CA LEU A 66 -8.92 12.06 -6.43
C LEU A 66 -9.60 11.45 -7.67
N PRO A 67 -10.73 10.73 -7.54
CA PRO A 67 -11.48 10.20 -8.69
C PRO A 67 -11.96 11.31 -9.63
N GLU A 68 -12.47 12.42 -9.07
CA GLU A 68 -12.94 13.56 -9.86
C GLU A 68 -11.80 14.25 -10.61
N ARG A 69 -10.64 14.42 -9.96
CA ARG A 69 -9.44 14.95 -10.59
C ARG A 69 -8.94 14.04 -11.73
N LEU A 70 -8.94 12.72 -11.53
CA LEU A 70 -8.59 11.75 -12.58
C LEU A 70 -9.54 11.89 -13.79
N LEU A 71 -10.84 11.99 -13.56
CA LEU A 71 -11.84 12.14 -14.63
C LEU A 71 -11.60 13.44 -15.42
N ALA A 72 -11.34 14.55 -14.72
CA ALA A 72 -11.00 15.82 -15.36
C ALA A 72 -9.71 15.75 -16.19
N LEU A 73 -8.69 15.03 -15.72
CA LEU A 73 -7.45 14.80 -16.45
C LEU A 73 -7.67 13.93 -17.69
N ARG A 74 -8.48 12.87 -17.59
CA ARG A 74 -8.81 11.98 -18.71
C ARG A 74 -9.51 12.76 -19.81
N LYS A 75 -10.47 13.62 -19.44
CA LYS A 75 -11.14 14.51 -20.39
C LYS A 75 -10.16 15.45 -21.09
N LYS A 76 -9.24 16.09 -20.36
CA LYS A 76 -8.21 16.96 -20.94
C LYS A 76 -7.28 16.20 -21.90
N ALA A 77 -6.92 14.96 -21.56
CA ALA A 77 -6.09 14.11 -22.43
C ALA A 77 -6.82 13.68 -23.71
N ASP A 78 -8.15 13.49 -23.65
CA ASP A 78 -8.96 13.24 -24.84
C ASP A 78 -9.19 14.52 -25.67
N ASP A 79 -9.38 15.68 -25.03
CA ASP A 79 -9.50 16.97 -25.71
C ASP A 79 -8.23 17.31 -26.51
N LEU A 80 -7.06 16.95 -25.98
CA LEU A 80 -5.75 17.06 -26.63
C LEU A 80 -5.65 16.34 -27.98
N LYS A 81 -6.40 15.25 -28.17
CA LYS A 81 -6.40 14.49 -29.44
C LYS A 81 -7.11 15.24 -30.58
N ASN A 82 -7.94 16.22 -30.24
CA ASN A 82 -8.72 17.00 -31.21
C ASN A 82 -8.05 18.35 -31.57
N ILE A 83 -6.94 18.70 -30.91
CA ILE A 83 -6.18 19.90 -31.21
C ILE A 83 -5.35 19.65 -32.47
N THR A 84 -5.35 20.60 -33.40
CA THR A 84 -4.66 20.47 -34.70
C THR A 84 -3.33 21.24 -34.75
N ASP A 85 -3.09 22.16 -33.81
CA ASP A 85 -1.86 22.96 -33.75
C ASP A 85 -0.77 22.23 -32.93
N GLU A 86 0.29 21.81 -33.62
CA GLU A 86 1.40 21.02 -33.07
C GLU A 86 2.09 21.70 -31.87
N LYS A 87 2.18 23.04 -31.88
CA LYS A 87 2.82 23.80 -30.79
C LYS A 87 1.94 23.89 -29.54
N GLU A 88 0.62 23.95 -29.73
CA GLU A 88 -0.35 23.92 -28.65
C GLU A 88 -0.45 22.51 -28.04
N ILE A 89 -0.36 21.46 -28.88
CA ILE A 89 -0.32 20.06 -28.44
C ILE A 89 0.88 19.81 -27.54
N ASP A 90 2.09 20.23 -27.93
CA ASP A 90 3.30 20.01 -27.12
C ASP A 90 3.20 20.68 -25.73
N SER A 91 2.75 21.93 -25.71
CA SER A 91 2.60 22.70 -24.46
C SER A 91 1.53 22.09 -23.55
N ALA A 92 0.37 21.71 -24.11
CA ALA A 92 -0.71 21.09 -23.36
C ALA A 92 -0.36 19.67 -22.89
N THR A 93 0.40 18.91 -23.68
CA THR A 93 0.90 17.58 -23.33
C THR A 93 1.86 17.66 -22.14
N GLN A 94 2.74 18.67 -22.10
CA GLN A 94 3.60 18.93 -20.95
C GLN A 94 2.83 19.30 -19.67
N ILE A 95 1.79 20.13 -19.79
CA ILE A 95 0.95 20.50 -18.64
C ILE A 95 0.21 19.28 -18.10
N VAL A 96 -0.34 18.45 -18.98
CA VAL A 96 -1.04 17.22 -18.59
C VAL A 96 -0.06 16.24 -17.96
N SER A 97 1.13 16.04 -18.52
CA SER A 97 2.12 15.11 -17.95
C SER A 97 2.57 15.54 -16.56
N LEU A 98 2.85 16.82 -16.33
CA LEU A 98 3.19 17.34 -15.00
C LEU A 98 2.04 17.16 -14.00
N THR A 99 0.80 17.31 -14.47
CA THR A 99 -0.38 17.12 -13.61
C THR A 99 -0.58 15.64 -13.26
N VAL A 100 -0.33 14.73 -14.21
CA VAL A 100 -0.32 13.28 -14.00
C VAL A 100 0.76 12.91 -12.98
N GLU A 101 2.00 13.37 -13.18
CA GLU A 101 3.12 13.09 -12.28
C GLU A 101 2.83 13.57 -10.85
N LYS A 102 2.27 14.78 -10.70
CA LYS A 102 1.85 15.29 -9.38
C LYS A 102 0.82 14.38 -8.72
N LEU A 103 -0.12 13.84 -9.50
CA LEU A 103 -1.16 12.94 -9.01
C LEU A 103 -0.58 11.56 -8.62
N GLU A 104 0.38 11.04 -9.40
CA GLU A 104 1.10 9.81 -9.08
C GLU A 104 1.86 9.94 -7.77
N VAL A 105 2.58 11.05 -7.54
CA VAL A 105 3.30 11.28 -6.28
C VAL A 105 2.33 11.39 -5.10
N GLU A 106 1.20 12.09 -5.27
CA GLU A 106 0.16 12.20 -4.24
C GLU A 106 -0.46 10.83 -3.90
N LEU A 107 -0.71 9.97 -4.90
CA LEU A 107 -1.20 8.62 -4.70
C LEU A 107 -0.14 7.69 -4.07
N ALA A 108 1.11 7.77 -4.51
CA ALA A 108 2.20 6.98 -3.96
C ALA A 108 2.42 7.29 -2.48
N THR A 109 2.31 8.56 -2.08
CA THR A 109 2.42 8.95 -0.67
C THR A 109 1.23 8.46 0.16
N LYS A 110 0.00 8.56 -0.35
CA LYS A 110 -1.20 8.05 0.33
C LYS A 110 -1.21 6.52 0.44
N THR A 111 -0.88 5.80 -0.62
CA THR A 111 -0.77 4.33 -0.61
C THR A 111 0.32 3.86 0.35
N ALA A 112 1.49 4.51 0.37
CA ALA A 112 2.54 4.22 1.33
C ALA A 112 2.08 4.46 2.78
N LEU A 113 1.30 5.52 3.04
CA LEU A 113 0.74 5.80 4.36
C LEU A 113 -0.25 4.71 4.81
N VAL A 114 -1.19 4.33 3.93
CA VAL A 114 -2.16 3.26 4.22
C VAL A 114 -1.45 1.95 4.52
N LYS A 115 -0.48 1.55 3.69
CA LYS A 115 0.33 0.34 3.92
C LYS A 115 1.08 0.40 5.26
N ARG A 116 1.66 1.55 5.61
CA ARG A 116 2.34 1.74 6.91
C ARG A 116 1.38 1.61 8.09
N MET A 117 0.15 2.13 7.99
CA MET A 117 -0.85 1.98 9.04
C MET A 117 -1.32 0.53 9.19
N GLU A 118 -1.54 -0.20 8.09
CA GLU A 118 -1.85 -1.63 8.15
C GLU A 118 -0.73 -2.43 8.82
N LEU A 119 0.53 -2.16 8.46
CA LEU A 119 1.69 -2.83 9.05
C LEU A 119 1.79 -2.54 10.55
N LEU A 120 1.58 -1.29 10.97
CA LEU A 120 1.59 -0.90 12.38
C LEU A 120 0.46 -1.61 13.15
N TYR A 121 -0.73 -1.71 12.56
CA TYR A 121 -1.85 -2.43 13.14
C TYR A 121 -1.55 -3.92 13.34
N ILE A 122 -0.96 -4.57 12.33
CA ILE A 122 -0.53 -5.98 12.41
C ILE A 122 0.51 -6.16 13.53
N MET A 123 1.50 -5.26 13.64
CA MET A 123 2.46 -5.31 14.74
C MET A 123 1.78 -5.16 16.11
N MET A 124 0.92 -4.16 16.27
CA MET A 124 0.22 -3.94 17.54
C MET A 124 -0.64 -5.15 17.94
N PHE A 125 -1.33 -5.75 16.96
CA PHE A 125 -2.14 -6.94 17.18
C PHE A 125 -1.30 -8.14 17.60
N THR A 126 -0.19 -8.41 16.91
CA THR A 126 0.71 -9.52 17.25
C THR A 126 1.33 -9.37 18.63
N PHE A 127 1.75 -8.15 19.02
CA PHE A 127 2.20 -7.86 20.39
C PHE A 127 1.09 -8.10 21.43
N GLY A 128 -0.13 -7.65 21.17
CA GLY A 128 -1.27 -7.87 22.06
C GLY A 128 -1.55 -9.36 22.28
N VAL A 129 -1.57 -10.15 21.21
CA VAL A 129 -1.78 -11.61 21.28
C VAL A 129 -0.64 -12.29 22.03
N ALA A 130 0.61 -11.94 21.74
CA ALA A 130 1.78 -12.48 22.44
C ALA A 130 1.75 -12.19 23.95
N PHE A 131 1.32 -10.98 24.34
CA PHE A 131 1.19 -10.59 25.75
C PHE A 131 0.14 -11.43 26.49
N ILE A 132 -1.04 -11.63 25.88
CA ILE A 132 -2.10 -12.46 26.46
C ILE A 132 -1.61 -13.91 26.64
N ILE A 133 -0.97 -14.48 25.62
CA ILE A 133 -0.40 -15.83 25.69
C ILE A 133 0.65 -15.91 26.81
N GLY A 134 1.52 -14.91 26.94
CA GLY A 134 2.53 -14.84 28.00
C GLY A 134 1.90 -14.84 29.39
N MET A 135 0.85 -14.04 29.59
CA MET A 135 0.11 -13.98 30.86
C MET A 135 -0.57 -15.32 31.21
N VAL A 136 -1.24 -15.95 30.25
CA VAL A 136 -1.89 -17.25 30.45
C VAL A 136 -0.85 -18.32 30.78
N ALA A 137 0.25 -18.38 30.04
CA ALA A 137 1.34 -19.32 30.29
C ALA A 137 1.97 -19.12 31.68
N TYR A 138 2.17 -17.85 32.08
CA TYR A 138 2.67 -17.50 33.41
C TYR A 138 1.72 -17.96 34.51
N ALA A 139 0.42 -17.70 34.37
CA ALA A 139 -0.59 -18.13 35.34
C ALA A 139 -0.60 -19.66 35.51
N VAL A 140 -0.62 -20.42 34.40
CA VAL A 140 -0.58 -21.88 34.42
C VAL A 140 0.70 -22.41 35.08
N TYR A 141 1.85 -21.80 34.77
CA TYR A 141 3.13 -22.15 35.37
C TYR A 141 3.11 -21.93 36.90
N MET A 142 2.59 -20.79 37.35
CA MET A 142 2.51 -20.45 38.77
C MET A 142 1.58 -21.40 39.54
N PHE A 143 0.40 -21.70 39.00
CA PHE A 143 -0.55 -22.65 39.61
C PHE A 143 0.02 -24.08 39.68
N SER A 144 0.76 -24.50 38.65
CA SER A 144 1.41 -25.81 38.63
C SER A 144 2.49 -25.94 39.70
N ARG A 145 3.20 -24.84 40.01
CA ARG A 145 4.23 -24.81 41.06
C ARG A 145 3.64 -24.88 42.47
N ARG A 146 2.45 -24.31 42.72
CA ARG A 146 1.80 -24.32 44.05
C ARG A 146 1.19 -25.66 44.46
N ARG A 147 0.94 -26.58 43.51
CA ARG A 147 0.38 -27.91 43.79
C ARG A 147 1.44 -28.99 44.09
N ARG A 148 2.73 -28.64 44.03
CA ARG A 148 3.82 -29.46 44.57
C ARG A 148 4.25 -28.88 45.90
#